data_AF-A0A7J9IGB4-F1
#
_entry.id   AF-A0A7J9IGB4-F1
#
_cell.length_a   1.000
_cell.length_b   1.000
_cell.length_c   1.000
_cell.angle_alpha   90.00
_cell.angle_beta   90.00
_cell.angle_gamma   90.00
#
_symmetry.space_group_name_H-M   'P 1'
#
loop_
_entity.id
_entity.type
_entity.pdbx_description
1 polymer ?
#
loop_
_entity_poly.entity_id
_entity_poly.type
_entity_poly.pdbx_seq_one_letter_code
_entity_poly.pdbx_strand_id
1 'polypeptide(L)'
;MDDWKMQQGNLGPEADDAYDDMSMLDEARQPLSRKVPIASSKINPYRMVIVARLLILAFFLRYRILNPVHDAIGLWLTSVICEIWFAFSWILDQFPKWFPIDRETYLDRLSLRYEREGEPNMLAPVDIFVSTVDPMKEPPLVTANTVLSILAMDYPVDKISCYISDDGASMLTFESLSETAEFARKWVPFCKKFAIEPRAPEMYFTLKVDYLKDKVQPTFVKERRAMKREYEEFKVRINALVAKAQKVPPEGWIMQDGTPWPGNNTKDHPGMIQVFLGQSGGHDTEGNELPRLVYVSREKRPGFLHHKKAGAMNALVRVSGVLTNAPFMLNLDCDHYINNSKAAREAMCFLMDPQIGRKVCYVQFPQRFDGIDRHDRYANRNTVFFDINMKGLDGIQGPVYVGTGCVFRRQALY
;
A
#
# COMPACT_ATOMS: atom_id res chain seq x y z
N MET A 1 22.29 -72.93 -6.03
CA MET A 1 23.72 -72.77 -5.74
C MET A 1 24.26 -71.67 -6.64
N ASP A 2 23.64 -70.49 -6.65
CA ASP A 2 23.62 -69.43 -5.62
C ASP A 2 24.83 -68.51 -5.78
N ASP A 3 24.64 -67.41 -6.54
CA ASP A 3 25.51 -66.23 -6.46
C ASP A 3 24.87 -64.96 -7.08
N TRP A 4 23.56 -64.74 -6.87
CA TRP A 4 22.88 -63.53 -7.38
C TRP A 4 22.23 -62.63 -6.30
N LYS A 5 22.48 -62.89 -5.01
CA LYS A 5 21.88 -62.14 -3.89
C LYS A 5 22.86 -61.27 -3.10
N MET A 6 23.69 -60.48 -3.77
CA MET A 6 24.41 -59.35 -3.15
C MET A 6 24.46 -58.15 -4.09
N GLN A 7 23.34 -57.44 -4.27
CA GLN A 7 23.38 -56.06 -4.79
C GLN A 7 22.11 -55.26 -4.45
N GLN A 8 21.61 -55.40 -3.23
CA GLN A 8 20.68 -54.43 -2.63
C GLN A 8 21.26 -53.99 -1.29
N GLY A 9 22.13 -53.00 -1.34
CA GLY A 9 22.65 -52.29 -0.17
C GLY A 9 22.12 -50.86 -0.17
N ASN A 10 21.12 -50.63 0.67
CA ASN A 10 20.69 -49.34 1.26
C ASN A 10 21.16 -48.05 0.57
N LEU A 11 20.29 -47.47 -0.24
CA LEU A 11 20.16 -46.00 -0.31
C LEU A 11 19.21 -45.59 0.82
N GLY A 12 19.76 -45.36 2.02
CA GLY A 12 19.08 -44.52 3.01
C GLY A 12 19.13 -43.06 2.55
N PRO A 13 18.23 -42.18 3.03
CA PRO A 13 18.30 -40.76 2.70
C PRO A 13 19.67 -40.22 3.13
N GLU A 14 20.33 -39.49 2.24
CA GLU A 14 21.65 -38.93 2.46
C GLU A 14 21.62 -38.06 3.73
N ALA A 15 22.58 -38.27 4.64
CA ALA A 15 22.63 -37.55 5.90
C ALA A 15 22.76 -36.03 5.70
N ASP A 16 23.35 -35.60 4.58
CA ASP A 16 23.52 -34.19 4.22
C ASP A 16 22.17 -33.51 3.93
N ASP A 17 21.23 -34.19 3.25
CA ASP A 17 19.87 -33.69 3.03
C ASP A 17 19.12 -33.51 4.36
N ALA A 18 19.34 -34.41 5.32
CA ALA A 18 18.70 -34.33 6.63
C ALA A 18 19.29 -33.20 7.50
N TYR A 19 20.59 -32.91 7.40
CA TYR A 19 21.21 -31.77 8.09
C TYR A 19 20.77 -30.43 7.47
N ASP A 20 20.71 -30.34 6.14
CA ASP A 20 20.23 -29.15 5.45
C ASP A 20 18.74 -28.89 5.71
N ASP A 21 17.89 -29.92 5.67
CA ASP A 21 16.46 -29.80 6.01
C ASP A 21 16.25 -29.38 7.48
N MET A 22 17.02 -29.97 8.41
CA MET A 22 16.97 -29.55 9.82
C MET A 22 17.46 -28.11 10.04
N SER A 23 18.47 -27.66 9.29
CA SER A 23 18.96 -26.28 9.36
C SER A 23 17.95 -25.28 8.77
N MET A 24 17.32 -25.61 7.64
CA MET A 24 16.26 -24.86 7.00
C MET A 24 15.02 -24.77 7.90
N LEU A 25 14.67 -25.87 8.59
CA LEU A 25 13.58 -25.91 9.57
C LEU A 25 13.83 -24.99 10.76
N ASP A 26 15.07 -24.89 11.23
CA ASP A 26 15.43 -24.00 12.34
C ASP A 26 15.48 -22.52 11.91
N GLU A 27 15.97 -22.21 10.70
CA GLU A 27 15.87 -20.85 10.14
C GLU A 27 14.40 -20.44 9.92
N ALA A 28 13.58 -21.37 9.43
CA ALA A 28 12.15 -21.17 9.28
C ALA A 28 11.41 -21.08 10.61
N ARG A 29 12.04 -21.20 11.80
CA ARG A 29 11.42 -20.91 13.11
C ARG A 29 11.78 -19.53 13.67
N GLN A 30 12.71 -18.83 13.03
CA GLN A 30 13.16 -17.51 13.48
C GLN A 30 12.07 -16.44 13.34
N PRO A 31 12.13 -15.35 14.13
CA PRO A 31 11.18 -14.25 13.99
C PRO A 31 11.26 -13.60 12.61
N LEU A 32 10.11 -13.26 12.03
CA LEU A 32 10.01 -12.66 10.69
C LEU A 32 10.26 -11.15 10.70
N SER A 33 10.23 -10.54 11.89
CA SER A 33 10.58 -9.15 12.09
C SER A 33 11.27 -8.94 13.44
N ARG A 34 12.04 -7.87 13.56
CA ARG A 34 12.63 -7.46 14.84
C ARG A 34 12.35 -6.00 15.15
N LYS A 35 12.24 -5.70 16.44
CA LYS A 35 12.28 -4.33 16.96
C LYS A 35 13.73 -3.93 17.20
N VAL A 36 14.15 -2.81 16.62
CA VAL A 36 15.49 -2.25 16.76
C VAL A 36 15.38 -0.99 17.62
N PRO A 37 15.89 -1.01 18.86
CA PRO A 37 15.88 0.18 19.70
C PRO A 37 16.85 1.23 19.15
N ILE A 38 16.49 2.50 19.30
CA ILE A 38 17.41 3.60 18.99
C ILE A 38 18.62 3.54 19.94
N ALA A 39 19.82 3.75 19.39
CA ALA A 39 21.06 3.73 20.15
C ALA A 39 20.99 4.61 21.40
N SER A 40 21.39 4.06 22.55
CA SER A 40 21.34 4.73 23.87
C SER A 40 22.08 6.07 23.88
N SER A 41 23.16 6.18 23.09
CA SER A 41 23.94 7.40 22.91
C SER A 41 23.16 8.56 22.29
N LYS A 42 22.10 8.29 21.53
CA LYS A 42 21.24 9.31 20.91
C LYS A 42 20.01 9.61 21.75
N ILE A 43 19.35 8.58 22.28
CA ILE A 43 18.07 8.73 22.99
C ILE A 43 18.23 9.26 24.42
N ASN A 44 19.29 8.89 25.14
CA ASN A 44 19.47 9.34 26.53
C ASN A 44 19.73 10.86 26.62
N PRO A 45 20.59 11.48 25.81
CA PRO A 45 20.73 12.94 25.78
C PRO A 45 19.42 13.65 25.44
N TYR A 46 18.65 13.13 24.48
CA TYR A 46 17.33 13.68 24.13
C TYR A 46 16.37 13.70 25.33
N ARG A 47 16.26 12.57 26.06
CA ARG A 47 15.44 12.47 27.27
C ARG A 47 15.89 13.44 28.35
N MET A 48 17.20 13.56 28.59
CA MET A 48 17.74 14.51 29.57
C MET A 48 17.36 15.96 29.24
N VAL A 49 17.48 16.35 27.96
CA VAL A 49 17.12 17.71 27.50
C VAL A 49 15.63 17.98 27.65
N ILE A 50 14.75 17.00 27.35
CA ILE A 50 13.30 17.17 27.54
C ILE A 50 12.95 17.34 29.02
N VAL A 51 13.53 16.54 29.91
CA VAL A 51 13.30 16.65 31.35
C VAL A 51 13.80 18.00 31.87
N ALA A 52 14.99 18.44 31.46
CA ALA A 52 15.50 19.76 31.81
C ALA A 52 14.57 20.88 31.30
N ARG A 53 14.07 20.78 30.06
CA ARG A 53 13.11 21.72 29.49
C ARG A 53 11.79 21.76 30.26
N LEU A 54 11.29 20.60 30.71
CA LEU A 54 10.09 20.52 31.54
C LEU A 54 10.28 21.24 32.88
N LEU A 55 11.43 21.07 33.53
CA LEU A 55 11.76 21.77 34.77
C LEU A 55 11.83 23.29 34.57
N ILE A 56 12.54 23.73 33.53
CA ILE A 56 12.65 25.16 33.18
C ILE A 56 11.25 25.75 32.91
N LEU A 57 10.41 25.05 32.15
CA LEU A 57 9.06 25.49 31.84
C LEU A 57 8.18 25.59 33.09
N ALA A 58 8.31 24.65 34.03
CA ALA A 58 7.59 24.68 35.30
C ALA A 58 8.01 25.90 36.16
N PHE A 59 9.31 26.18 36.26
CA PHE A 59 9.80 27.37 36.95
C PHE A 59 9.35 28.67 36.27
N PHE A 60 9.40 28.71 34.94
CA PHE A 60 8.96 29.86 34.13
C PHE A 60 7.47 30.16 34.38
N LEU A 61 6.58 29.17 34.23
CA LEU A 61 5.14 29.36 34.43
C LEU A 61 4.82 29.74 35.88
N ARG A 62 5.48 29.09 36.85
CA ARG A 62 5.32 29.44 38.26
C ARG A 62 5.70 30.90 38.51
N TYR A 63 6.85 31.34 37.99
CA TYR A 63 7.27 32.73 38.10
C TYR A 63 6.27 33.69 37.45
N ARG A 64 5.77 33.33 36.26
CA ARG A 64 4.83 34.17 35.51
C ARG A 64 3.49 34.36 36.22
N ILE A 65 2.98 33.31 36.85
CA ILE A 65 1.73 33.32 37.63
C ILE A 65 1.90 34.13 38.92
N LEU A 66 3.05 34.02 39.59
CA LEU A 66 3.31 34.72 40.86
C LEU A 66 3.71 36.19 40.71
N ASN A 67 4.04 36.64 39.49
CA ASN A 67 4.43 38.03 39.21
C ASN A 67 3.48 38.66 38.16
N PRO A 68 2.25 39.04 38.57
CA PRO A 68 1.29 39.69 37.68
C PRO A 68 1.69 41.13 37.33
N VAL A 69 1.27 41.58 36.13
CA VAL A 69 1.44 42.97 35.70
C VAL A 69 0.15 43.71 36.01
N HIS A 70 0.14 44.46 37.12
CA HIS A 70 -1.05 45.14 37.63
C HIS A 70 -1.55 46.27 36.71
N ASP A 71 -0.67 46.89 35.93
CA ASP A 71 -1.04 47.98 35.02
C ASP A 71 -1.80 47.49 33.77
N ALA A 72 -1.76 46.18 33.46
CA ALA A 72 -2.36 45.60 32.27
C ALA A 72 -2.86 44.16 32.53
N ILE A 73 -3.71 43.99 33.54
CA ILE A 73 -4.18 42.66 34.00
C ILE A 73 -4.84 41.84 32.88
N GLY A 74 -5.64 42.48 32.01
CA GLY A 74 -6.28 41.78 30.90
C GLY A 74 -5.28 41.17 29.91
N LEU A 75 -4.27 41.96 29.49
CA LEU A 75 -3.21 41.48 28.59
C LEU A 75 -2.34 40.40 29.27
N TRP A 76 -2.01 40.60 30.55
CA TRP A 76 -1.29 39.61 31.33
C TRP A 76 -2.04 38.28 31.43
N LEU A 77 -3.33 38.32 31.76
CA LEU A 77 -4.17 37.14 31.91
C LEU A 77 -4.27 36.36 30.59
N THR A 78 -4.51 37.05 29.48
CA THR A 78 -4.54 36.42 28.15
C THR A 78 -3.18 35.78 27.82
N SER A 79 -2.07 36.46 28.07
CA SER A 79 -0.72 35.91 27.83
C SER A 79 -0.48 34.63 28.64
N VAL A 80 -0.77 34.64 29.94
CA VAL A 80 -0.55 33.48 30.83
C VAL A 80 -1.43 32.30 30.43
N ILE A 81 -2.70 32.53 30.05
CA ILE A 81 -3.58 31.46 29.58
C ILE A 81 -3.02 30.82 28.30
N CYS A 82 -2.58 31.63 27.34
CA CYS A 82 -1.98 31.13 26.10
C CYS A 82 -0.68 30.34 26.38
N GLU A 83 0.18 30.84 27.27
CA GLU A 83 1.42 30.17 27.67
C GLU A 83 1.15 28.81 28.35
N ILE A 84 0.19 28.74 29.26
CA ILE A 84 -0.22 27.48 29.92
C ILE A 84 -0.76 26.50 28.87
N TRP A 85 -1.58 26.97 27.94
CA TRP A 85 -2.13 26.14 26.87
C TRP A 85 -1.02 25.57 25.97
N PHE A 86 -0.05 26.40 25.56
CA PHE A 86 1.10 25.93 24.78
C PHE A 86 1.98 24.97 25.56
N ALA A 87 2.20 25.20 26.85
CA ALA A 87 2.94 24.29 27.70
C ALA A 87 2.26 22.92 27.79
N PHE A 88 0.95 22.88 28.02
CA PHE A 88 0.18 21.66 28.06
C PHE A 88 0.21 20.92 26.71
N SER A 89 -0.01 21.65 25.61
CA SER A 89 0.08 21.10 24.25
C SER A 89 1.46 20.50 23.96
N TRP A 90 2.54 21.19 24.35
CA TRP A 90 3.90 20.69 24.18
C TRP A 90 4.16 19.41 25.00
N ILE A 91 3.69 19.34 26.25
CA ILE A 91 3.83 18.14 27.09
C ILE A 91 3.14 16.94 26.44
N LEU A 92 1.88 17.14 26.00
CA LEU A 92 1.10 16.10 25.33
C LEU A 92 1.74 15.64 24.01
N ASP A 93 2.34 16.56 23.25
CA ASP A 93 3.04 16.24 22.01
C ASP A 93 4.37 15.48 22.25
N GLN A 94 5.11 15.81 23.32
CA GLN A 94 6.43 15.19 23.57
C GLN A 94 6.35 13.79 24.19
N PHE A 95 5.37 13.51 25.05
CA PHE A 95 5.29 12.22 25.75
C PHE A 95 5.22 10.99 24.81
N PRO A 96 4.44 11.00 23.73
CA PRO A 96 4.45 9.92 22.75
C PRO A 96 5.82 9.64 22.11
N LYS A 97 6.72 10.63 22.10
CA LYS A 97 8.06 10.53 21.48
C LYS A 97 9.12 9.92 22.40
N TRP A 98 8.74 9.47 23.60
CA TRP A 98 9.69 9.04 24.63
C TRP A 98 10.40 7.71 24.29
N PHE A 99 9.72 6.81 23.59
CA PHE A 99 10.22 5.48 23.24
C PHE A 99 10.16 5.24 21.72
N PRO A 100 10.94 5.95 20.89
CA PRO A 100 10.99 5.64 19.47
C PRO A 100 11.64 4.28 19.24
N ILE A 101 11.08 3.50 18.31
CA ILE A 101 11.66 2.23 17.84
C ILE A 101 11.75 2.23 16.32
N ASP A 102 12.70 1.46 15.80
CA ASP A 102 12.75 1.04 14.41
C ASP A 102 12.32 -0.42 14.30
N ARG A 103 11.90 -0.83 13.10
CA ARG A 103 11.54 -2.22 12.80
C ARG A 103 12.19 -2.66 11.51
N GLU A 104 12.60 -3.91 11.48
CA GLU A 104 13.16 -4.55 10.30
C GLU A 104 12.39 -5.84 10.01
N THR A 105 12.22 -6.14 8.73
CA THR A 105 11.55 -7.32 8.19
C THR A 105 12.57 -8.25 7.52
N TYR A 106 12.30 -9.55 7.59
CA TYR A 106 13.16 -10.58 7.00
C TYR A 106 12.38 -11.37 5.95
N LEU A 107 12.46 -10.91 4.70
CA LEU A 107 11.74 -11.52 3.59
C LEU A 107 12.24 -12.93 3.27
N ASP A 108 13.54 -13.18 3.40
CA ASP A 108 14.13 -14.49 3.13
C ASP A 108 13.52 -15.57 4.05
N ARG A 109 13.34 -15.23 5.33
CA ARG A 109 12.70 -16.11 6.33
C ARG A 109 11.21 -16.32 6.07
N LEU A 110 10.53 -15.30 5.52
CA LEU A 110 9.13 -15.42 5.12
C LEU A 110 9.01 -16.45 3.98
N SER A 111 9.86 -16.33 2.96
CA SER A 111 9.87 -17.23 1.81
C SER A 111 10.25 -18.66 2.22
N LEU A 112 11.30 -18.85 3.02
CA LEU A 112 11.68 -20.18 3.56
C LEU A 112 10.54 -20.87 4.33
N ARG A 113 9.70 -20.09 5.02
CA ARG A 113 8.60 -20.63 5.83
C ARG A 113 7.33 -20.91 5.03
N TYR A 114 6.95 -20.02 4.12
CA TYR A 114 5.63 -20.05 3.46
C TYR A 114 5.68 -20.34 1.96
N GLU A 115 6.86 -20.38 1.36
CA GLU A 115 7.06 -20.55 -0.09
C GLU A 115 8.11 -21.64 -0.35
N ARG A 116 7.93 -22.80 0.29
CA ARG A 116 8.81 -23.96 0.12
C ARG A 116 8.74 -24.48 -1.30
N GLU A 117 9.89 -24.75 -1.90
CA GLU A 117 9.96 -25.30 -3.25
C GLU A 117 9.31 -26.69 -3.29
N GLY A 118 8.46 -26.93 -4.29
CA GLY A 118 7.71 -28.19 -4.44
C GLY A 118 6.41 -28.28 -3.61
N GLU A 119 6.16 -27.35 -2.69
CA GLU A 119 4.91 -27.26 -1.91
C GLU A 119 4.02 -26.11 -2.42
N PRO A 120 2.69 -26.16 -2.18
CA PRO A 120 1.81 -25.05 -2.50
C PRO A 120 2.17 -23.82 -1.66
N ASN A 121 2.11 -22.63 -2.28
CA ASN A 121 2.42 -21.37 -1.60
C ASN A 121 1.39 -21.09 -0.48
N MET A 122 1.90 -20.98 0.75
CA MET A 122 1.12 -20.80 1.98
C MET A 122 0.97 -19.33 2.39
N LEU A 123 1.41 -18.37 1.56
CA LEU A 123 1.16 -16.96 1.78
C LEU A 123 -0.34 -16.66 1.80
N ALA A 124 -0.74 -15.79 2.71
CA ALA A 124 -2.14 -15.41 2.86
C ALA A 124 -2.61 -14.52 1.69
N PRO A 125 -3.85 -14.67 1.22
CA PRO A 125 -4.42 -13.74 0.25
C PRO A 125 -4.51 -12.31 0.80
N VAL A 126 -4.35 -11.33 -0.09
CA VAL A 126 -4.48 -9.89 0.19
C VAL A 126 -5.36 -9.24 -0.88
N ASP A 127 -6.47 -8.64 -0.44
CA ASP A 127 -7.28 -7.79 -1.31
C ASP A 127 -6.77 -6.34 -1.24
N ILE A 128 -6.62 -5.67 -2.38
CA ILE A 128 -6.11 -4.30 -2.46
C ILE A 128 -7.21 -3.40 -2.97
N PHE A 129 -7.56 -2.40 -2.18
CA PHE A 129 -8.69 -1.51 -2.41
C PHE A 129 -8.21 -0.14 -2.86
N VAL A 130 -8.69 0.31 -4.02
CA VAL A 130 -8.50 1.67 -4.52
C VAL A 130 -9.86 2.34 -4.65
N SER A 131 -9.99 3.56 -4.15
CA SER A 131 -11.22 4.35 -4.33
C SER A 131 -10.95 5.55 -5.22
N THR A 132 -11.86 5.82 -6.15
CA THR A 132 -11.89 7.03 -6.98
C THR A 132 -13.26 7.67 -6.93
N VAL A 133 -13.32 9.00 -7.06
CA VAL A 133 -14.56 9.78 -6.91
C VAL A 133 -15.03 10.35 -8.24
N ASP A 134 -14.13 10.97 -9.01
CA ASP A 134 -14.50 11.70 -10.22
C ASP A 134 -13.29 11.77 -11.17
N PRO A 135 -13.38 11.20 -12.38
CA PRO A 135 -12.25 11.17 -13.31
C PRO A 135 -11.82 12.55 -13.82
N MET A 136 -12.65 13.60 -13.66
CA MET A 136 -12.25 14.97 -14.00
C MET A 136 -11.37 15.62 -12.93
N LYS A 137 -11.47 15.15 -11.67
CA LYS A 137 -10.64 15.62 -10.56
C LYS A 137 -9.43 14.72 -10.35
N GLU A 138 -9.62 13.42 -10.57
CA GLU A 138 -8.62 12.38 -10.42
C GLU A 138 -8.37 11.77 -11.80
N PRO A 139 -7.34 12.23 -12.55
CA PRO A 139 -7.16 11.83 -13.94
C PRO A 139 -7.09 10.30 -14.08
N PRO A 140 -7.82 9.69 -15.03
CA PRO A 140 -7.87 8.22 -15.15
C PRO A 140 -6.50 7.59 -15.38
N LEU A 141 -5.57 8.32 -16.00
CA LEU A 141 -4.19 7.86 -16.17
C LEU A 141 -3.46 7.66 -14.85
N VAL A 142 -3.71 8.50 -13.83
CA VAL A 142 -3.11 8.37 -12.49
C VAL A 142 -3.66 7.11 -11.82
N THR A 143 -4.98 6.93 -11.83
CA THR A 143 -5.64 5.72 -11.34
C THR A 143 -5.10 4.48 -12.04
N ALA A 144 -4.98 4.49 -13.37
CA ALA A 144 -4.44 3.39 -14.16
C ALA A 144 -3.01 3.02 -13.74
N ASN A 145 -2.14 4.02 -13.51
CA ASN A 145 -0.77 3.79 -13.03
C ASN A 145 -0.74 3.11 -11.66
N THR A 146 -1.61 3.54 -10.76
CA THR A 146 -1.78 2.91 -9.44
C THR A 146 -2.23 1.46 -9.59
N VAL A 147 -3.26 1.18 -10.40
CA VAL A 147 -3.73 -0.19 -10.67
C VAL A 147 -2.62 -1.06 -11.27
N LEU A 148 -1.89 -0.56 -12.26
CA LEU A 148 -0.79 -1.29 -12.89
C LEU A 148 0.33 -1.62 -11.89
N SER A 149 0.63 -0.70 -10.96
CA SER A 149 1.61 -0.95 -9.90
C SER A 149 1.18 -2.06 -8.95
N ILE A 150 -0.13 -2.16 -8.67
CA ILE A 150 -0.72 -3.18 -7.81
C ILE A 150 -0.72 -4.55 -8.50
N LEU A 151 -1.13 -4.61 -9.77
CA LEU A 151 -1.15 -5.86 -10.54
C LEU A 151 0.25 -6.44 -10.79
N ALA A 152 1.28 -5.59 -10.79
CA ALA A 152 2.67 -5.97 -11.02
C ALA A 152 3.49 -6.21 -9.72
N MET A 153 2.83 -6.34 -8.57
CA MET A 153 3.48 -6.65 -7.29
C MET A 153 4.18 -8.02 -7.30
N ASP A 154 5.23 -8.13 -6.49
CA ASP A 154 5.92 -9.39 -6.24
C ASP A 154 5.17 -10.17 -5.17
N TYR A 155 4.13 -10.87 -5.59
CA TYR A 155 3.31 -11.76 -4.78
C TYR A 155 2.65 -12.81 -5.69
N PRO A 156 2.26 -14.00 -5.16
CA PRO A 156 1.54 -14.99 -5.95
C PRO A 156 0.26 -14.45 -6.58
N VAL A 157 0.04 -14.78 -7.86
CA VAL A 157 -1.06 -14.21 -8.67
C VAL A 157 -2.43 -14.63 -8.16
N ASP A 158 -2.56 -15.82 -7.58
CA ASP A 158 -3.79 -16.35 -6.98
C ASP A 158 -4.11 -15.73 -5.61
N LYS A 159 -3.15 -15.01 -5.01
CA LYS A 159 -3.27 -14.42 -3.67
C LYS A 159 -3.47 -12.91 -3.67
N ILE A 160 -3.26 -12.21 -4.79
CA ILE A 160 -3.57 -10.77 -4.92
C ILE A 160 -4.86 -10.59 -5.70
N SER A 161 -5.74 -9.72 -5.19
CA SER A 161 -6.89 -9.25 -5.92
C SER A 161 -7.03 -7.75 -5.77
N CYS A 162 -7.16 -7.03 -6.88
CA CYS A 162 -7.32 -5.59 -6.92
C CYS A 162 -8.79 -5.23 -7.11
N TYR A 163 -9.31 -4.35 -6.24
CA TYR A 163 -10.67 -3.84 -6.28
C TYR A 163 -10.65 -2.32 -6.45
N ILE A 164 -11.37 -1.83 -7.44
CA ILE A 164 -11.56 -0.41 -7.69
C ILE A 164 -13.00 -0.04 -7.36
N SER A 165 -13.19 0.86 -6.39
CA SER A 165 -14.48 1.47 -6.12
C SER A 165 -14.58 2.80 -6.84
N ASP A 166 -15.52 2.92 -7.78
CA ASP A 166 -15.86 4.17 -8.44
C ASP A 166 -17.11 4.78 -7.79
N ASP A 167 -16.92 5.86 -7.03
CA ASP A 167 -18.03 6.61 -6.44
C ASP A 167 -18.72 7.52 -7.47
N GLY A 168 -18.10 7.81 -8.62
CA GLY A 168 -18.68 8.61 -9.69
C GLY A 168 -19.57 7.84 -10.66
N ALA A 169 -19.48 6.50 -10.66
CA ALA A 169 -20.14 5.61 -11.62
C ALA A 169 -19.92 6.06 -13.08
N SER A 170 -18.70 6.52 -13.38
CA SER A 170 -18.38 7.18 -14.65
C SER A 170 -17.99 6.16 -15.71
N MET A 171 -18.58 6.28 -16.90
CA MET A 171 -18.19 5.46 -18.05
C MET A 171 -16.70 5.66 -18.41
N LEU A 172 -16.15 6.86 -18.20
CA LEU A 172 -14.73 7.14 -18.46
C LEU A 172 -13.81 6.29 -17.57
N THR A 173 -14.12 6.16 -16.28
CA THR A 173 -13.35 5.31 -15.35
C THR A 173 -13.42 3.85 -15.78
N PHE A 174 -14.62 3.38 -16.17
CA PHE A 174 -14.85 2.03 -16.65
C PHE A 174 -14.08 1.70 -17.94
N GLU A 175 -14.21 2.54 -18.99
CA GLU A 175 -13.47 2.37 -20.25
C GLU A 175 -11.95 2.45 -20.02
N SER A 176 -11.49 3.35 -19.14
CA SER A 176 -10.06 3.48 -18.80
C SER A 176 -9.53 2.23 -18.10
N LEU A 177 -10.32 1.59 -17.21
CA LEU A 177 -9.95 0.34 -16.56
C LEU A 177 -9.90 -0.83 -17.56
N SER A 178 -10.80 -0.86 -18.54
CA SER A 178 -10.77 -1.84 -19.62
C SER A 178 -9.47 -1.73 -20.43
N GLU A 179 -9.09 -0.52 -20.85
CA GLU A 179 -7.80 -0.28 -21.54
C GLU A 179 -6.59 -0.60 -20.65
N THR A 180 -6.70 -0.32 -19.34
CA THR A 180 -5.65 -0.62 -18.35
C THR A 180 -5.46 -2.12 -18.20
N ALA A 181 -6.54 -2.91 -18.21
CA ALA A 181 -6.48 -4.36 -18.15
C ALA A 181 -5.74 -4.95 -19.35
N GLU A 182 -6.02 -4.45 -20.56
CA GLU A 182 -5.31 -4.88 -21.78
C GLU A 182 -3.82 -4.49 -21.75
N PHE A 183 -3.49 -3.29 -21.28
CA PHE A 183 -2.08 -2.91 -21.11
C PHE A 183 -1.37 -3.74 -20.03
N ALA A 184 -2.06 -4.09 -18.93
CA ALA A 184 -1.51 -4.90 -17.85
C ALA A 184 -1.02 -6.27 -18.34
N ARG A 185 -1.70 -6.88 -19.32
CA ARG A 185 -1.26 -8.15 -19.94
C ARG A 185 0.13 -8.09 -20.56
N LYS A 186 0.56 -6.91 -21.03
CA LYS A 186 1.89 -6.68 -21.59
C LYS A 186 2.87 -6.19 -20.50
N TRP A 187 2.41 -5.33 -19.61
CA TRP A 187 3.24 -4.67 -18.60
C TRP A 187 3.68 -5.58 -17.46
N VAL A 188 2.76 -6.40 -16.92
CA VAL A 188 3.02 -7.27 -15.78
C VAL A 188 4.13 -8.30 -16.05
N PRO A 189 4.11 -9.09 -17.14
CA PRO A 189 5.20 -10.04 -17.42
C PRO A 189 6.54 -9.32 -17.61
N PHE A 190 6.57 -8.19 -18.34
CA PHE A 190 7.76 -7.35 -18.48
C PHE A 190 8.31 -6.88 -17.13
N CYS A 191 7.44 -6.44 -16.22
CA CYS A 191 7.84 -6.00 -14.90
C CYS A 191 8.47 -7.12 -14.07
N LYS A 192 7.83 -8.28 -14.05
CA LYS A 192 8.28 -9.44 -13.28
C LYS A 192 9.57 -10.01 -13.85
N LYS A 193 9.66 -10.21 -15.16
CA LYS A 193 10.84 -10.75 -15.87
C LYS A 193 12.11 -9.94 -15.64
N PHE A 194 12.01 -8.61 -15.64
CA PHE A 194 13.19 -7.74 -15.50
C PHE A 194 13.36 -7.14 -14.11
N ALA A 195 12.49 -7.49 -13.15
CA ALA A 195 12.47 -6.95 -11.79
C ALA A 195 12.72 -5.42 -11.78
N ILE A 196 11.92 -4.68 -12.54
CA ILE A 196 12.05 -3.22 -12.62
C ILE A 196 11.29 -2.55 -11.48
N GLU A 197 11.78 -1.40 -11.03
CA GLU A 197 11.12 -0.57 -10.03
C GLU A 197 11.28 0.91 -10.39
N PRO A 198 10.29 1.78 -10.08
CA PRO A 198 8.97 1.46 -9.53
C PRO A 198 8.07 0.72 -10.55
N ARG A 199 6.99 0.10 -10.07
CA ARG A 199 6.05 -0.67 -10.92
C ARG A 199 5.01 0.19 -11.64
N ALA A 200 4.89 1.46 -11.28
CA ALA A 200 4.06 2.43 -11.99
C ALA A 200 4.78 2.93 -13.27
N PRO A 201 4.22 2.71 -14.48
CA PRO A 201 4.93 2.99 -15.72
C PRO A 201 5.22 4.49 -15.96
N GLU A 202 4.30 5.40 -15.63
CA GLU A 202 4.54 6.85 -15.78
C GLU A 202 5.76 7.29 -14.97
N MET A 203 5.84 6.81 -13.73
CA MET A 203 6.95 7.12 -12.83
C MET A 203 8.23 6.46 -13.33
N TYR A 204 8.19 5.16 -13.66
CA TYR A 204 9.34 4.42 -14.16
C TYR A 204 9.96 5.06 -15.41
N PHE A 205 9.16 5.45 -16.41
CA PHE A 205 9.68 6.02 -17.65
C PHE A 205 10.09 7.49 -17.55
N THR A 206 9.61 8.22 -16.53
CA THR A 206 9.96 9.63 -16.28
C THR A 206 11.23 9.78 -15.45
N LEU A 207 11.60 8.76 -14.65
CA LEU A 207 12.82 8.78 -13.84
C LEU A 207 14.07 9.00 -14.69
N LYS A 208 14.84 10.05 -14.37
CA LYS A 208 16.11 10.39 -15.00
C LYS A 208 17.28 9.65 -14.32
N VAL A 209 17.14 8.34 -14.16
CA VAL A 209 18.15 7.47 -13.56
C VAL A 209 18.71 6.54 -14.65
N ASP A 210 19.94 6.07 -14.48
CA ASP A 210 20.48 5.04 -15.35
C ASP A 210 19.66 3.75 -15.22
N TYR A 211 18.87 3.47 -16.25
CA TYR A 211 17.97 2.33 -16.32
C TYR A 211 18.69 1.02 -16.70
N LEU A 212 19.97 1.07 -17.09
CA LEU A 212 20.79 -0.11 -17.39
C LEU A 212 21.53 -0.64 -16.17
N LYS A 213 21.55 0.13 -15.08
CA LYS A 213 22.22 -0.26 -13.84
C LYS A 213 21.69 -1.60 -13.33
N ASP A 214 22.61 -2.52 -13.03
CA ASP A 214 22.35 -3.85 -12.49
C ASP A 214 21.45 -4.75 -13.37
N LYS A 215 21.30 -4.44 -14.67
CA LYS A 215 20.55 -5.25 -15.63
C LYS A 215 21.48 -6.18 -16.41
N VAL A 216 21.38 -7.47 -16.14
CA VAL A 216 22.19 -8.52 -16.77
C VAL A 216 21.55 -9.13 -18.02
N GLN A 217 20.24 -8.96 -18.22
CA GLN A 217 19.49 -9.60 -19.30
C GLN A 217 19.80 -8.95 -20.67
N PRO A 218 20.26 -9.71 -21.67
CA PRO A 218 20.71 -9.14 -22.95
C PRO A 218 19.57 -8.54 -23.79
N THR A 219 18.34 -9.05 -23.65
CA THR A 219 17.17 -8.55 -24.41
C THR A 219 16.54 -7.30 -23.80
N PHE A 220 16.97 -6.88 -22.61
CA PHE A 220 16.34 -5.80 -21.85
C PHE A 220 16.22 -4.49 -22.64
N VAL A 221 17.28 -4.07 -23.34
CA VAL A 221 17.28 -2.81 -24.09
C VAL A 221 16.22 -2.80 -25.20
N LYS A 222 16.09 -3.93 -25.91
CA LYS A 222 15.14 -4.10 -27.01
C LYS A 222 13.70 -4.14 -26.47
N GLU A 223 13.45 -4.96 -25.46
CA GLU A 223 12.12 -5.14 -24.86
C GLU A 223 11.66 -3.85 -24.15
N ARG A 224 12.54 -3.17 -23.41
CA ARG A 224 12.22 -1.89 -22.77
C ARG A 224 11.82 -0.82 -23.78
N ARG A 225 12.51 -0.75 -24.94
CA ARG A 225 12.17 0.21 -25.99
C ARG A 225 10.80 -0.09 -26.61
N ALA A 226 10.50 -1.37 -26.85
CA ALA A 226 9.18 -1.77 -27.33
C ALA A 226 8.09 -1.45 -26.31
N MET A 227 8.31 -1.80 -25.03
CA MET A 227 7.37 -1.52 -23.95
C MET A 227 7.13 -0.01 -23.74
N LYS A 228 8.17 0.82 -23.91
CA LYS A 228 7.98 2.28 -23.86
C LYS A 228 7.03 2.77 -24.95
N ARG A 229 7.13 2.24 -26.18
CA ARG A 229 6.21 2.62 -27.28
C ARG A 229 4.78 2.19 -26.98
N GLU A 230 4.60 0.96 -26.53
CA GLU A 230 3.31 0.41 -26.09
C GLU A 230 2.68 1.27 -24.98
N TYR A 231 3.49 1.76 -24.04
CA TYR A 231 3.02 2.65 -22.98
C TYR A 231 2.60 4.04 -23.51
N GLU A 232 3.35 4.64 -24.43
CA GLU A 232 2.95 5.91 -25.05
C GLU A 232 1.66 5.76 -25.88
N GLU A 233 1.49 4.65 -26.60
CA GLU A 233 0.24 4.34 -27.30
C GLU A 233 -0.93 4.17 -26.33
N PHE A 234 -0.71 3.49 -25.21
CA PHE A 234 -1.69 3.39 -24.12
C PHE A 234 -2.09 4.77 -23.57
N LYS A 235 -1.12 5.67 -23.33
CA LYS A 235 -1.39 7.05 -22.90
C LYS A 235 -2.25 7.80 -23.92
N VAL A 236 -1.97 7.64 -25.22
CA VAL A 236 -2.78 8.25 -26.28
C VAL A 236 -4.21 7.74 -26.26
N ARG A 237 -4.43 6.43 -26.08
CA ARG A 237 -5.79 5.85 -25.97
C ARG A 237 -6.55 6.38 -24.76
N ILE A 238 -5.92 6.42 -23.58
CA ILE A 238 -6.53 7.00 -22.38
C ILE A 238 -6.88 8.48 -22.60
N ASN A 239 -5.98 9.28 -23.19
CA ASN A 239 -6.24 10.69 -23.48
C ASN A 239 -7.40 10.88 -24.48
N ALA A 240 -7.54 9.99 -25.46
CA ALA A 240 -8.68 10.00 -26.38
C ALA A 240 -10.01 9.73 -25.65
N LEU A 241 -10.03 8.80 -24.69
CA LEU A 241 -11.19 8.55 -23.84
C LEU A 241 -11.54 9.77 -22.98
N VAL A 242 -10.53 10.39 -22.36
CA VAL A 242 -10.72 11.62 -21.56
C VAL A 242 -11.30 12.76 -22.42
N ALA A 243 -10.77 12.96 -23.63
CA ALA A 243 -11.29 13.98 -24.55
C ALA A 243 -12.72 13.68 -25.02
N LYS A 244 -13.05 12.40 -25.29
CA LYS A 244 -14.42 11.95 -25.62
C LYS A 244 -15.38 12.22 -24.47
N ALA A 245 -14.97 11.94 -23.23
CA ALA A 245 -15.78 12.09 -22.03
C ALA A 245 -16.17 13.54 -21.70
N GLN A 246 -15.42 14.53 -22.20
CA GLN A 246 -15.76 15.96 -22.03
C GLN A 246 -17.06 16.34 -22.76
N LYS A 247 -17.46 15.59 -23.79
CA LYS A 247 -18.67 15.83 -24.58
C LYS A 247 -19.73 14.79 -24.21
N VAL A 248 -20.51 15.09 -23.17
CA VAL A 248 -21.60 14.21 -22.73
C VAL A 248 -22.70 14.17 -23.80
N PRO A 249 -23.08 12.97 -24.30
CA PRO A 249 -24.18 12.85 -25.26
C PRO A 249 -25.51 13.27 -24.64
N PRO A 250 -26.42 13.93 -25.38
CA PRO A 250 -27.74 14.32 -24.86
C PRO A 250 -28.58 13.12 -24.40
N GLU A 251 -28.46 12.00 -25.10
CA GLU A 251 -29.17 10.73 -24.83
C GLU A 251 -28.54 9.93 -23.67
N GLY A 252 -27.45 10.43 -23.08
CA GLY A 252 -26.62 9.72 -22.12
C GLY A 252 -25.57 8.81 -22.76
N TRP A 253 -24.74 8.21 -21.92
CA TRP A 253 -23.71 7.27 -22.35
C TRP A 253 -24.32 5.93 -22.74
N ILE A 254 -23.74 5.30 -23.76
CA ILE A 254 -24.15 4.00 -24.31
C ILE A 254 -22.90 3.11 -24.33
N MET A 255 -23.05 1.86 -23.88
CA MET A 255 -22.02 0.83 -23.88
C MET A 255 -21.73 0.32 -25.30
N GLN A 256 -20.64 -0.42 -25.48
CA GLN A 256 -20.24 -0.95 -26.79
C GLN A 256 -21.26 -1.94 -27.37
N ASP A 257 -22.04 -2.60 -26.52
CA ASP A 257 -23.11 -3.53 -26.89
C ASP A 257 -24.43 -2.83 -27.26
N GLY A 258 -24.46 -1.49 -27.25
CA GLY A 258 -25.63 -0.68 -27.57
C GLY A 258 -26.59 -0.46 -26.40
N THR A 259 -26.30 -0.98 -25.20
CA THR A 259 -27.14 -0.77 -24.02
C THR A 259 -26.84 0.57 -23.35
N PRO A 260 -27.83 1.23 -22.71
CA PRO A 260 -27.59 2.48 -21.99
C PRO A 260 -26.71 2.24 -20.76
N TRP A 261 -25.77 3.14 -20.49
CA TRP A 261 -24.90 3.08 -19.31
C TRP A 261 -25.74 3.19 -18.02
N PRO A 262 -25.69 2.19 -17.11
CA PRO A 262 -26.52 2.22 -15.90
C PRO A 262 -26.20 3.39 -14.96
N GLY A 263 -24.97 3.91 -15.01
CA GLY A 263 -24.51 5.05 -14.21
C GLY A 263 -24.77 6.43 -14.82
N ASN A 264 -25.66 6.56 -15.81
CA ASN A 264 -25.95 7.86 -16.45
C ASN A 264 -26.42 8.94 -15.46
N ASN A 265 -27.13 8.55 -14.39
CA ASN A 265 -27.50 9.43 -13.30
C ASN A 265 -26.69 9.10 -12.04
N THR A 266 -25.69 9.92 -11.71
CA THR A 266 -24.78 9.70 -10.58
C THR A 266 -25.45 9.73 -9.19
N LYS A 267 -26.69 10.22 -9.10
CA LYS A 267 -27.48 10.24 -7.85
C LYS A 267 -28.49 9.10 -7.75
N ASP A 268 -28.81 8.45 -8.86
CA ASP A 268 -29.81 7.39 -8.94
C ASP A 268 -29.39 6.36 -9.99
N HIS A 269 -28.65 5.34 -9.54
CA HIS A 269 -28.16 4.28 -10.40
C HIS A 269 -28.00 2.97 -9.61
N PRO A 270 -28.18 1.82 -10.28
CA PRO A 270 -27.96 0.52 -9.65
C PRO A 270 -26.47 0.31 -9.34
N GLY A 271 -26.20 -0.66 -8.46
CA GLY A 271 -24.85 -1.16 -8.23
C GLY A 271 -24.35 -1.95 -9.43
N MET A 272 -23.06 -1.85 -9.73
CA MET A 272 -22.41 -2.53 -10.86
C MET A 272 -21.15 -3.21 -10.35
N ILE A 273 -20.93 -4.47 -10.75
CA ILE A 273 -19.69 -5.22 -10.46
C ILE A 273 -19.23 -5.84 -11.78
N GLN A 274 -17.98 -5.57 -12.16
CA GLN A 274 -17.35 -6.15 -13.34
C GLN A 274 -15.99 -6.72 -12.98
N VAL A 275 -15.66 -7.90 -13.49
CA VAL A 275 -14.33 -8.52 -13.35
C VAL A 275 -13.63 -8.43 -14.70
N PHE A 276 -12.47 -7.77 -14.75
CA PHE A 276 -11.69 -7.56 -15.96
C PHE A 276 -10.58 -8.60 -16.16
N LEU A 277 -9.81 -8.87 -15.10
CA LEU A 277 -8.69 -9.83 -15.08
C LEU A 277 -8.93 -10.90 -14.02
N GLY A 278 -8.15 -11.98 -14.08
CA GLY A 278 -8.25 -13.17 -13.23
C GLY A 278 -8.54 -14.43 -14.06
N GLN A 279 -8.96 -15.52 -13.42
CA GLN A 279 -9.20 -16.82 -14.07
C GLN A 279 -10.14 -16.75 -15.29
N SER A 280 -11.18 -15.91 -15.23
CA SER A 280 -12.13 -15.72 -16.34
C SER A 280 -11.74 -14.59 -17.30
N GLY A 281 -10.70 -13.82 -16.97
CA GLY A 281 -10.30 -12.60 -17.67
C GLY A 281 -9.19 -12.80 -18.69
N GLY A 282 -8.82 -14.04 -19.02
CA GLY A 282 -7.76 -14.36 -19.99
C GLY A 282 -6.35 -14.24 -19.43
N HIS A 283 -5.37 -14.66 -20.23
CA HIS A 283 -3.95 -14.77 -19.83
C HIS A 283 -3.13 -13.55 -20.27
N ASP A 284 -1.90 -13.46 -19.76
CA ASP A 284 -0.88 -12.53 -20.25
C ASP A 284 -0.32 -12.98 -21.61
N THR A 285 0.62 -12.21 -22.16
CA THR A 285 1.27 -12.51 -23.45
C THR A 285 2.11 -13.79 -23.45
N GLU A 286 2.45 -14.31 -22.27
CA GLU A 286 3.25 -15.53 -22.06
C GLU A 286 2.37 -16.74 -21.68
N GLY A 287 1.05 -16.56 -21.56
CA GLY A 287 0.09 -17.60 -21.20
C GLY A 287 -0.16 -17.77 -19.69
N ASN A 288 0.35 -16.88 -18.84
CA ASN A 288 0.17 -16.95 -17.39
C ASN A 288 -1.08 -16.16 -16.93
N GLU A 289 -1.62 -16.53 -15.77
CA GLU A 289 -2.72 -15.79 -15.14
C GLU A 289 -2.24 -14.46 -14.53
N LEU A 290 -3.09 -13.43 -14.60
CA LEU A 290 -2.88 -12.16 -13.91
C LEU A 290 -3.74 -12.07 -12.64
N PRO A 291 -3.34 -11.24 -11.65
CA PRO A 291 -4.17 -10.96 -10.49
C PRO A 291 -5.55 -10.42 -10.90
N ARG A 292 -6.57 -10.77 -10.12
CA ARG A 292 -7.94 -10.36 -10.39
C ARG A 292 -8.09 -8.84 -10.32
N LEU A 293 -8.79 -8.24 -11.27
CA LEU A 293 -9.16 -6.83 -11.24
C LEU A 293 -10.69 -6.70 -11.24
N VAL A 294 -11.25 -6.19 -10.15
CA VAL A 294 -12.69 -6.05 -9.93
C VAL A 294 -13.06 -4.57 -9.87
N TYR A 295 -13.93 -4.13 -10.76
CA TYR A 295 -14.58 -2.82 -10.70
C TYR A 295 -15.89 -2.93 -9.93
N VAL A 296 -16.11 -2.01 -9.00
CA VAL A 296 -17.31 -1.92 -8.19
C VAL A 296 -17.82 -0.48 -8.20
N SER A 297 -19.08 -0.30 -8.56
CA SER A 297 -19.82 0.94 -8.35
C SER A 297 -21.00 0.62 -7.44
N ARG A 298 -21.15 1.39 -6.36
CA ARG A 298 -22.23 1.17 -5.39
C ARG A 298 -23.57 1.62 -5.94
N GLU A 299 -24.66 1.02 -5.48
CA GLU A 299 -25.99 1.58 -5.70
C GLU A 299 -26.14 2.91 -4.94
N LYS A 300 -26.75 3.90 -5.59
CA LYS A 300 -27.12 5.18 -4.97
C LYS A 300 -28.53 5.55 -5.35
N ARG A 301 -29.27 6.10 -4.38
CA ARG A 301 -30.65 6.56 -4.54
C ARG A 301 -30.82 7.96 -3.93
N PRO A 302 -31.70 8.80 -4.51
CA PRO A 302 -32.04 10.08 -3.91
C PRO A 302 -32.58 9.89 -2.48
N GLY A 303 -32.14 10.74 -1.55
CA GLY A 303 -32.55 10.66 -0.14
C GLY A 303 -31.73 9.71 0.75
N PHE A 304 -30.80 8.93 0.18
CA PHE A 304 -29.92 8.04 0.95
C PHE A 304 -28.52 8.63 1.13
N LEU A 305 -28.07 8.72 2.38
CA LEU A 305 -26.70 9.16 2.71
C LEU A 305 -25.70 8.05 2.39
N HIS A 306 -24.70 8.34 1.56
CA HIS A 306 -23.75 7.33 1.05
C HIS A 306 -22.34 7.39 1.68
N HIS A 307 -22.10 8.31 2.62
CA HIS A 307 -20.87 8.41 3.43
C HIS A 307 -19.53 8.48 2.67
N LYS A 308 -19.51 9.00 1.43
CA LYS A 308 -18.29 9.23 0.61
C LYS A 308 -17.35 7.99 0.64
N LYS A 309 -16.05 8.21 0.84
CA LYS A 309 -14.98 7.19 0.94
C LYS A 309 -15.24 6.13 2.01
N ALA A 310 -15.79 6.50 3.18
CA ALA A 310 -16.07 5.51 4.23
C ALA A 310 -17.11 4.47 3.77
N GLY A 311 -18.19 4.93 3.13
CA GLY A 311 -19.19 4.04 2.56
C GLY A 311 -18.64 3.19 1.39
N ALA A 312 -17.73 3.75 0.59
CA ALA A 312 -17.06 3.05 -0.51
C ALA A 312 -16.19 1.89 0.00
N MET A 313 -15.28 2.19 0.94
CA MET A 313 -14.40 1.20 1.55
C MET A 313 -15.17 0.11 2.27
N ASN A 314 -16.21 0.45 3.03
CA ASN A 314 -17.04 -0.53 3.73
C ASN A 314 -17.84 -1.43 2.76
N ALA A 315 -18.24 -0.91 1.60
CA ALA A 315 -18.86 -1.73 0.57
C ALA A 315 -17.86 -2.69 -0.07
N LEU A 316 -16.63 -2.24 -0.35
CA LEU A 316 -15.55 -3.11 -0.85
C LEU A 316 -15.23 -4.25 0.13
N VAL A 317 -15.18 -3.98 1.45
CA VAL A 317 -15.01 -5.02 2.47
C VAL A 317 -16.08 -6.11 2.35
N ARG A 318 -17.35 -5.73 2.13
CA ARG A 318 -18.47 -6.68 1.97
C ARG A 318 -18.39 -7.44 0.65
N VAL A 319 -18.15 -6.73 -0.46
CA VAL A 319 -18.08 -7.32 -1.80
C VAL A 319 -16.91 -8.30 -1.90
N SER A 320 -15.72 -7.93 -1.42
CA SER A 320 -14.57 -8.84 -1.48
C SER A 320 -14.73 -10.01 -0.49
N GLY A 321 -15.45 -9.83 0.62
CA GLY A 321 -15.85 -10.93 1.51
C GLY A 321 -16.65 -12.04 0.83
N VAL A 322 -17.38 -11.72 -0.25
CA VAL A 322 -18.12 -12.70 -1.07
C VAL A 322 -17.27 -13.25 -2.21
N LEU A 323 -16.42 -12.43 -2.83
CA LEU A 323 -15.71 -12.80 -4.07
C LEU A 323 -14.37 -13.53 -3.86
N THR A 324 -13.60 -13.16 -2.84
CA THR A 324 -12.25 -13.70 -2.57
C THR A 324 -12.02 -14.02 -1.10
N ASN A 325 -12.70 -13.31 -0.20
CA ASN A 325 -12.63 -13.46 1.25
C ASN A 325 -11.19 -13.44 1.81
N ALA A 326 -10.34 -12.55 1.30
CA ALA A 326 -8.95 -12.46 1.75
C ALA A 326 -8.87 -12.04 3.23
N PRO A 327 -8.02 -12.69 4.06
CA PRO A 327 -7.90 -12.35 5.49
C PRO A 327 -7.25 -10.97 5.72
N PHE A 328 -6.54 -10.43 4.74
CA PHE A 328 -5.89 -9.13 4.80
C PHE A 328 -6.36 -8.22 3.66
N MET A 329 -6.45 -6.92 3.95
CA MET A 329 -6.87 -5.90 2.99
C MET A 329 -5.93 -4.70 3.04
N LEU A 330 -5.35 -4.32 1.92
CA LEU A 330 -4.56 -3.10 1.77
C LEU A 330 -5.44 -2.00 1.20
N ASN A 331 -5.50 -0.83 1.84
CA ASN A 331 -6.17 0.32 1.26
C ASN A 331 -5.16 1.29 0.61
N LEU A 332 -5.51 1.80 -0.57
CA LEU A 332 -4.74 2.78 -1.32
C LEU A 332 -5.65 3.86 -1.90
N ASP A 333 -5.12 5.07 -1.99
CA ASP A 333 -5.72 6.16 -2.76
C ASP A 333 -5.30 6.08 -4.23
N CYS A 334 -6.10 6.66 -5.12
CA CYS A 334 -5.88 6.57 -6.57
C CYS A 334 -4.56 7.21 -7.04
N ASP A 335 -4.01 8.14 -6.27
CA ASP A 335 -2.75 8.85 -6.49
C ASP A 335 -1.55 8.21 -5.79
N HIS A 336 -1.74 7.11 -5.04
CA HIS A 336 -0.68 6.40 -4.34
C HIS A 336 -0.40 5.03 -4.98
N TYR A 337 0.77 4.92 -5.61
CA TYR A 337 1.22 3.69 -6.26
C TYR A 337 2.19 2.89 -5.38
N ILE A 338 2.35 1.59 -5.69
CA ILE A 338 3.32 0.73 -5.02
C ILE A 338 4.71 1.00 -5.59
N ASN A 339 5.58 1.62 -4.78
CA ASN A 339 6.96 1.90 -5.14
C ASN A 339 7.84 0.62 -5.09
N ASN A 340 7.88 -0.04 -3.93
CA ASN A 340 8.59 -1.30 -3.71
C ASN A 340 7.62 -2.48 -3.93
N SER A 341 7.93 -3.34 -4.89
CA SER A 341 7.09 -4.50 -5.24
C SER A 341 6.92 -5.52 -4.12
N LYS A 342 7.78 -5.48 -3.09
CA LYS A 342 7.79 -6.38 -1.93
C LYS A 342 6.94 -5.87 -0.75
N ALA A 343 6.26 -4.73 -0.87
CA ALA A 343 5.49 -4.13 0.23
C ALA A 343 4.45 -5.09 0.86
N ALA A 344 3.75 -5.91 0.06
CA ALA A 344 2.83 -6.91 0.60
C ALA A 344 3.57 -7.99 1.42
N ARG A 345 4.72 -8.46 0.94
CA ARG A 345 5.56 -9.44 1.65
C ARG A 345 6.09 -8.87 2.97
N GLU A 346 6.51 -7.60 2.97
CA GLU A 346 6.92 -6.90 4.19
C GLU A 346 5.78 -6.80 5.22
N ALA A 347 4.55 -6.51 4.78
CA ALA A 347 3.39 -6.52 5.66
C ALA A 347 3.12 -7.91 6.25
N MET A 348 3.25 -8.96 5.43
CA MET A 348 3.06 -10.35 5.88
C MET A 348 4.09 -10.77 6.93
N CYS A 349 5.31 -10.24 6.91
CA CYS A 349 6.30 -10.47 7.97
C CYS A 349 5.79 -10.07 9.35
N PHE A 350 4.94 -9.05 9.45
CA PHE A 350 4.33 -8.66 10.72
C PHE A 350 3.02 -9.42 11.01
N LEU A 351 2.18 -9.60 10.00
CA LEU A 351 0.81 -10.11 10.15
C LEU A 351 0.72 -11.64 10.25
N MET A 352 1.66 -12.35 9.60
CA MET A 352 1.74 -13.81 9.59
C MET A 352 2.73 -14.38 10.60
N ASP A 353 3.48 -13.53 11.32
CA ASP A 353 4.36 -14.02 12.39
C ASP A 353 3.55 -14.75 13.48
N PRO A 354 3.88 -16.02 13.80
CA PRO A 354 3.13 -16.80 14.79
C PRO A 354 3.08 -16.19 16.19
N GLN A 355 4.12 -15.45 16.59
CA GLN A 355 4.24 -14.89 17.94
C GLN A 355 3.54 -13.54 18.07
N ILE A 356 3.78 -12.63 17.12
CA ILE A 356 3.27 -11.26 17.18
C ILE A 356 2.03 -11.03 16.32
N GLY A 357 1.88 -11.75 15.20
CA GLY A 357 0.92 -11.43 14.15
C GLY A 357 -0.52 -11.46 14.62
N ARG A 358 -0.87 -12.38 15.53
CA ARG A 358 -2.21 -12.47 16.14
C ARG A 358 -2.62 -11.20 16.91
N LYS A 359 -1.66 -10.40 17.39
CA LYS A 359 -1.90 -9.15 18.12
C LYS A 359 -1.90 -7.92 17.21
N VAL A 360 -1.54 -8.08 15.93
CA VAL A 360 -1.46 -6.99 14.96
C VAL A 360 -2.80 -6.86 14.23
N CYS A 361 -3.42 -5.69 14.37
CA CYS A 361 -4.65 -5.33 13.65
C CYS A 361 -4.36 -4.76 12.26
N TYR A 362 -3.31 -3.95 12.12
CA TYR A 362 -2.88 -3.43 10.83
C TYR A 362 -1.39 -3.06 10.79
N VAL A 363 -0.86 -2.92 9.58
CA VAL A 363 0.50 -2.41 9.30
C VAL A 363 0.37 -1.15 8.46
N GLN A 364 0.76 0.00 9.03
CA GLN A 364 0.74 1.30 8.34
C GLN A 364 2.10 1.60 7.72
N PHE A 365 2.13 1.86 6.43
CA PHE A 365 3.32 2.33 5.72
C PHE A 365 3.42 3.86 5.75
N PRO A 366 4.63 4.44 5.79
CA PRO A 366 4.81 5.89 5.69
C PRO A 366 4.50 6.35 4.27
N GLN A 367 3.71 7.41 4.12
CA GLN A 367 3.42 8.03 2.83
C GLN A 367 4.59 8.93 2.43
N ARG A 368 5.03 8.81 1.18
CA ARG A 368 6.09 9.67 0.60
C ARG A 368 5.57 10.24 -0.71
N PHE A 369 5.86 11.52 -0.92
CA PHE A 369 5.41 12.26 -2.09
C PHE A 369 6.57 12.55 -3.03
N ASP A 370 6.31 12.43 -4.33
CA ASP A 370 7.25 12.76 -5.39
C ASP A 370 7.07 14.21 -5.87
N GLY A 371 7.96 14.69 -6.74
CA GLY A 371 7.81 16.01 -7.39
C GLY A 371 8.02 17.21 -6.46
N ILE A 372 8.67 17.01 -5.31
CA ILE A 372 8.89 18.05 -4.32
C ILE A 372 10.06 18.94 -4.75
N ASP A 373 9.81 20.25 -4.85
CA ASP A 373 10.86 21.23 -5.15
C ASP A 373 11.99 21.18 -4.11
N ARG A 374 13.20 21.54 -4.54
CA ARG A 374 14.40 21.55 -3.69
C ARG A 374 14.21 22.40 -2.43
N HIS A 375 13.44 23.48 -2.51
CA HIS A 375 13.21 24.36 -1.35
C HIS A 375 12.13 23.84 -0.41
N ASP A 376 11.24 22.95 -0.86
CA ASP A 376 10.09 22.40 -0.12
C ASP A 376 9.43 23.43 0.82
N ARG A 377 9.16 24.64 0.30
CA ARG A 377 8.62 25.76 1.10
C ARG A 377 7.26 25.43 1.74
N TYR A 378 6.52 24.51 1.13
CA TYR A 378 5.23 24.04 1.63
C TYR A 378 5.34 22.88 2.63
N ALA A 379 6.57 22.39 2.91
CA ALA A 379 6.84 21.27 3.82
C ALA A 379 6.03 20.00 3.49
N ASN A 380 5.82 19.73 2.20
CA ASN A 380 4.95 18.65 1.71
C ASN A 380 5.52 17.26 2.00
N ARG A 381 6.82 17.15 2.31
CA ARG A 381 7.43 15.87 2.74
C ARG A 381 6.83 15.31 4.03
N ASN A 382 6.34 16.18 4.90
CA ASN A 382 5.79 15.85 6.22
C ASN A 382 6.63 14.81 7.03
N THR A 383 7.97 14.89 6.92
CA THR A 383 8.88 13.92 7.52
C THR A 383 8.82 13.93 9.04
N VAL A 384 8.53 15.07 9.68
CA VAL A 384 8.40 15.16 11.14
C VAL A 384 7.28 14.22 11.64
N PHE A 385 6.13 14.23 10.98
CA PHE A 385 5.02 13.37 11.37
C PHE A 385 5.34 11.88 11.14
N PHE A 386 5.83 11.52 9.96
CA PHE A 386 6.07 10.11 9.61
C PHE A 386 7.33 9.51 10.24
N ASP A 387 8.40 10.28 10.42
CA ASP A 387 9.70 9.77 10.87
C ASP A 387 9.97 10.00 12.36
N ILE A 388 9.30 10.98 12.99
CA ILE A 388 9.50 11.29 14.41
C ILE A 388 8.26 10.86 15.21
N ASN A 389 7.08 11.42 14.90
CA ASN A 389 5.88 11.18 15.71
C ASN A 389 5.43 9.71 15.61
N MET A 390 5.31 9.17 14.40
CA MET A 390 4.84 7.78 14.21
C MET A 390 5.80 6.74 14.79
N LYS A 391 7.12 6.95 14.67
CA LYS A 391 8.11 6.06 15.29
C LYS A 391 8.05 6.10 16.82
N GLY A 392 7.77 7.27 17.40
CA GLY A 392 7.52 7.40 18.83
C GLY A 392 6.31 6.60 19.29
N LEU A 393 5.19 6.75 18.58
CA LEU A 393 3.95 6.02 18.87
C LEU A 393 4.10 4.50 18.71
N ASP A 394 4.87 4.05 17.73
CA ASP A 394 5.13 2.62 17.47
C ASP A 394 5.84 1.91 18.63
N GLY A 395 6.66 2.62 19.41
CA GLY A 395 7.29 2.01 20.58
C GLY A 395 6.38 1.81 21.77
N ILE A 396 5.19 2.42 21.78
CA ILE A 396 4.19 2.26 22.83
C ILE A 396 3.10 1.27 22.37
N GLN A 397 2.32 1.66 21.36
CA GLN A 397 1.15 0.90 20.90
C GLN A 397 1.18 0.62 19.39
N GLY A 398 1.71 1.54 18.59
CA GLY A 398 1.61 1.52 17.13
C GLY A 398 1.31 2.90 16.55
N PRO A 399 1.57 3.11 15.25
CA PRO A 399 1.15 4.33 14.55
C PRO A 399 -0.38 4.43 14.48
N VAL A 400 -0.89 5.60 14.13
CA VAL A 400 -2.32 5.78 13.80
C VAL A 400 -2.56 5.54 12.31
N TYR A 401 -3.77 5.10 11.95
CA TYR A 401 -4.19 5.01 10.56
C TYR A 401 -4.34 6.40 9.92
N VAL A 402 -3.76 6.58 8.74
CA VAL A 402 -3.66 7.89 8.07
C VAL A 402 -4.37 7.95 6.71
N GLY A 403 -5.21 6.97 6.38
CA GLY A 403 -6.12 7.05 5.22
C GLY A 403 -5.70 6.28 3.96
N THR A 404 -4.44 5.86 3.85
CA THR A 404 -3.88 5.08 2.71
C THR A 404 -2.61 4.34 3.15
N GLY A 405 -2.23 3.30 2.41
CA GLY A 405 -1.01 2.52 2.62
C GLY A 405 -1.06 1.67 3.89
N CYS A 406 -2.22 1.11 4.22
CA CYS A 406 -2.40 0.33 5.44
C CYS A 406 -2.97 -1.06 5.15
N VAL A 407 -2.28 -2.11 5.63
CA VAL A 407 -2.74 -3.50 5.50
C VAL A 407 -3.47 -3.90 6.77
N PHE A 408 -4.79 -4.02 6.68
CA PHE A 408 -5.68 -4.40 7.77
C PHE A 408 -5.90 -5.92 7.82
N ARG A 409 -6.02 -6.45 9.03
CA ARG A 409 -6.62 -7.76 9.28
C ARG A 409 -8.14 -7.63 9.18
N ARG A 410 -8.77 -8.45 8.34
CA ARG A 410 -10.23 -8.42 8.10
C ARG A 410 -11.05 -8.54 9.37
N GLN A 411 -10.71 -9.51 10.22
CA GLN A 411 -11.40 -9.73 11.49
C GLN A 411 -11.32 -8.55 12.46
N ALA A 412 -10.35 -7.64 12.32
CA ALA A 412 -10.25 -6.46 13.17
C ALA A 412 -11.15 -5.31 12.69
N LEU A 413 -11.67 -5.38 11.45
CA LEU A 413 -12.61 -4.39 10.90
C LEU A 413 -14.08 -4.77 11.11
N TYR A 414 -14.38 -6.06 11.30
CA TYR A 414 -15.69 -6.56 11.71
C TYR A 414 -15.83 -6.50 13.23
#